data_AF-A0A9D3NVZ0-F1
#
_entry.id   AF-A0A9D3NVZ0-F1
#
_cell.length_a   1.000
_cell.length_b   1.000
_cell.length_c   1.000
_cell.angle_alpha   90.00
_cell.angle_beta   90.00
_cell.angle_gamma   90.00
#
_symmetry.space_group_name_H-M   'P 1'
#
loop_
_entity.id
_entity.type
_entity.pdbx_description
1 polymer ?
#
loop_
_entity_poly.entity_id
_entity_poly.type
_entity_poly.pdbx_seq_one_letter_code
_entity_poly.pdbx_strand_id
1 'polypeptide(L)'
;MNLGFVIALLGLVAFGSCKPTGQNFTLPLCDSPEAEAAAQVALDFINAQHTHGYKYTLNQIEDIKVINKADGTHTYLLELEFLETKCHVYNPKPVPLCNVRPKVHTAVEADCDVALSEAGGQFSVVAFKCKTELESFTPCGGCIFLQPLNHTEGNQLVKDSLGYFNKNHTLNTVFTLLDIGRLSSQLVGGGPLIRAEYAIIETNCTNVDDDNCVPLDHTVAHHGFCHAEGHGLDLKVDCEVFPPYNATVPVLPAGPGSSISHGFKNHKLTALHDPNATGLLSAESNSAEKAPIVKRTAVDPQPNGLLAAEPVALLPRCPGKIHHF
;
A
#
# COMPACT_ATOMS: atom_id res chain seq x y z
N MET A 1 -27.63 86.07 -4.67
CA MET A 1 -27.51 85.51 -6.04
C MET A 1 -26.07 85.73 -6.46
N ASN A 2 -25.18 84.78 -6.73
CA ASN A 2 -25.16 83.32 -6.88
C ASN A 2 -23.75 82.89 -6.39
N LEU A 3 -23.64 81.90 -5.51
CA LEU A 3 -23.36 80.49 -5.81
C LEU A 3 -21.99 80.26 -6.48
N GLY A 4 -20.99 79.92 -5.66
CA GLY A 4 -19.73 79.32 -6.08
C GLY A 4 -19.32 78.25 -5.07
N PHE A 5 -19.87 77.05 -5.20
CA PHE A 5 -19.49 75.88 -4.41
C PHE A 5 -18.50 75.04 -5.22
N VAL A 6 -17.24 75.02 -4.78
CA VAL A 6 -16.23 74.06 -5.25
C VAL A 6 -16.40 72.79 -4.41
N ILE A 7 -16.86 71.70 -5.02
CA ILE A 7 -16.96 70.40 -4.38
C ILE A 7 -15.62 69.68 -4.56
N ALA A 8 -14.84 69.55 -3.49
CA ALA A 8 -13.71 68.64 -3.42
C ALA A 8 -14.20 67.28 -2.91
N LEU A 9 -14.28 66.28 -3.80
CA LEU A 9 -14.56 64.89 -3.44
C LEU A 9 -13.27 64.23 -2.95
N LEU A 10 -13.15 64.04 -1.63
CA LEU A 10 -12.16 63.15 -1.01
C LEU A 10 -12.65 61.70 -1.14
N GLY A 11 -12.08 60.96 -2.09
CA GLY A 11 -12.26 59.52 -2.21
C GLY A 11 -11.48 58.78 -1.13
N LEU A 12 -12.18 58.25 -0.13
CA LEU A 12 -11.65 57.25 0.79
C LEU A 12 -11.53 55.91 0.06
N VAL A 13 -10.32 55.58 -0.41
CA VAL A 13 -9.99 54.23 -0.85
C VAL A 13 -9.82 53.39 0.41
N ALA A 14 -10.88 52.66 0.80
CA ALA A 14 -10.78 51.62 1.81
C ALA A 14 -9.92 50.50 1.23
N PHE A 15 -8.65 50.44 1.63
CA PHE A 15 -7.84 49.24 1.49
C PHE A 15 -8.49 48.15 2.34
N GLY A 16 -9.37 47.37 1.73
CA GLY A 16 -9.82 46.11 2.28
C GLY A 16 -8.59 45.26 2.54
N SER A 17 -8.18 45.17 3.80
CA SER A 17 -7.14 44.24 4.22
C SER A 17 -7.69 42.83 3.94
N CYS A 18 -7.26 42.23 2.84
CA CYS A 18 -7.38 40.80 2.66
C CYS A 18 -6.54 40.19 3.79
N LYS A 19 -7.20 39.83 4.90
CA LYS A 19 -6.54 39.00 5.92
C LYS A 19 -6.15 37.72 5.19
N PRO A 20 -4.87 37.35 5.14
CA PRO A 20 -4.52 36.01 4.69
C PRO A 20 -5.32 35.07 5.58
N THR A 21 -6.20 34.28 4.97
CA THR A 21 -6.90 33.21 5.66
C THR A 21 -5.84 32.15 5.92
N GLY A 22 -5.05 32.36 6.98
CA GLY A 22 -4.04 31.43 7.41
C GLY A 22 -4.76 30.13 7.69
N GLN A 23 -4.52 29.11 6.86
CA GLN A 23 -4.98 27.77 7.19
C GLN A 23 -4.34 27.43 8.55
N ASN A 24 -5.16 27.16 9.57
CA ASN A 24 -4.67 26.72 10.86
C ASN A 24 -4.14 25.29 10.69
N PHE A 25 -2.85 25.14 10.38
CA PHE A 25 -2.21 23.84 10.28
C PHE A 25 -1.05 23.71 11.26
N THR A 26 -0.75 22.47 11.61
CA THR A 26 0.37 22.09 12.47
C THR A 26 1.18 21.01 11.76
N LEU A 27 2.50 21.04 11.96
CA LEU A 27 3.43 20.06 11.43
C LEU A 27 4.06 19.34 12.62
N PRO A 28 3.45 18.24 13.12
CA PRO A 28 3.99 17.48 14.24
C PRO A 28 5.29 16.75 13.86
N LEU A 29 5.91 16.09 14.84
CA LEU A 29 7.05 15.21 14.57
C LEU A 29 6.53 13.89 14.00
N CYS A 30 7.16 13.40 12.93
CA CYS A 30 6.85 12.12 12.32
C CYS A 30 7.00 10.96 13.32
N ASP A 31 7.98 11.01 14.23
CA ASP A 31 8.19 9.99 15.26
C ASP A 31 7.32 10.15 16.53
N SER A 32 6.33 11.05 16.51
CA SER A 32 5.46 11.24 17.67
C SER A 32 4.53 10.02 17.86
N PRO A 33 4.19 9.65 19.12
CA PRO A 33 3.27 8.54 19.38
C PRO A 33 1.92 8.68 18.67
N GLU A 34 1.47 9.91 18.46
CA GLU A 34 0.23 10.22 17.77
C GLU A 34 0.34 10.00 16.26
N ALA A 35 1.46 10.42 15.63
CA ALA A 35 1.72 10.16 14.22
C ALA A 35 1.83 8.65 13.92
N GLU A 36 2.50 7.90 14.81
CA GLU A 36 2.60 6.44 14.73
C GLU A 36 1.23 5.75 14.88
N ALA A 37 0.39 6.24 15.80
CA ALA A 37 -0.98 5.72 15.95
C ALA A 37 -1.85 6.01 14.71
N ALA A 38 -1.73 7.21 14.12
CA ALA A 38 -2.38 7.57 12.87
C ALA A 38 -1.90 6.69 11.70
N ALA A 39 -0.59 6.48 11.57
CA ALA A 39 0.01 5.62 10.56
C ALA A 39 -0.44 4.15 10.71
N GLN A 40 -0.58 3.66 11.94
CA GLN A 40 -1.10 2.31 12.20
C GLN A 40 -2.56 2.17 11.75
N VAL A 41 -3.43 3.16 12.01
CA VAL A 41 -4.82 3.13 11.53
C VAL A 41 -4.88 3.13 10.01
N ALA A 42 -4.03 3.91 9.35
CA ALA A 42 -3.90 3.90 7.89
C ALA A 42 -3.46 2.53 7.36
N LEU A 43 -2.42 1.94 7.96
CA LEU A 43 -1.90 0.62 7.60
C LEU A 43 -2.96 -0.48 7.75
N ASP A 44 -3.65 -0.51 8.88
CA ASP A 44 -4.69 -1.51 9.16
C ASP A 44 -5.84 -1.40 8.15
N PHE A 45 -6.26 -0.17 7.84
CA PHE A 45 -7.29 0.08 6.84
C PHE A 45 -6.85 -0.37 5.45
N ILE A 46 -5.65 0.00 5.01
CA ILE A 46 -5.13 -0.34 3.69
C ILE A 46 -5.00 -1.86 3.53
N ASN A 47 -4.40 -2.55 4.51
CA ASN A 47 -4.32 -4.01 4.51
C ASN A 47 -5.69 -4.68 4.50
N ALA A 48 -6.70 -4.08 5.14
CA ALA A 48 -8.07 -4.59 5.12
C ALA A 48 -8.78 -4.40 3.76
N GLN A 49 -8.29 -3.53 2.88
CA GLN A 49 -8.86 -3.37 1.52
C GLN A 49 -8.25 -4.33 0.50
N HIS A 50 -7.18 -5.07 0.85
CA HIS A 50 -6.46 -5.90 -0.12
C HIS A 50 -7.02 -7.32 -0.19
N THR A 51 -7.39 -7.74 -1.40
CA THR A 51 -7.86 -9.11 -1.69
C THR A 51 -6.87 -9.94 -2.49
N HIS A 52 -5.71 -9.36 -2.82
CA HIS A 52 -4.66 -9.96 -3.64
C HIS A 52 -3.28 -9.62 -3.09
N GLY A 53 -2.33 -10.53 -3.23
CA GLY A 53 -0.93 -10.30 -2.88
C GLY A 53 -0.67 -10.34 -1.37
N TYR A 54 0.18 -9.44 -0.89
CA TYR A 54 0.76 -9.53 0.45
C TYR A 54 0.34 -8.37 1.35
N LYS A 55 0.38 -8.62 2.66
CA LYS A 55 0.21 -7.58 3.67
C LYS A 55 1.42 -6.65 3.66
N TYR A 56 1.17 -5.39 3.96
CA TYR A 56 2.18 -4.36 4.14
C TYR A 56 2.51 -4.13 5.61
N THR A 57 3.66 -3.53 5.87
CA THR A 57 4.05 -2.95 7.17
C THR A 57 4.60 -1.53 6.99
N LEU A 58 4.52 -0.70 8.04
CA LEU A 58 5.10 0.65 8.06
C LEU A 58 6.63 0.59 8.04
N ASN A 59 7.25 1.34 7.12
CA ASN A 59 8.70 1.55 7.09
C ASN A 59 9.08 2.95 7.57
N GLN A 60 8.37 3.97 7.11
CA GLN A 60 8.68 5.36 7.45
C GLN A 60 7.43 6.24 7.31
N ILE A 61 7.33 7.23 8.20
CA ILE A 61 6.41 8.36 8.02
C ILE A 61 7.26 9.46 7.36
N GLU A 62 6.99 9.74 6.08
CA GLU A 62 7.78 10.65 5.25
C GLU A 62 7.41 12.11 5.48
N ASP A 63 6.12 12.38 5.65
CA ASP A 63 5.59 13.70 6.03
C ASP A 63 4.29 13.57 6.82
N ILE A 64 4.00 14.60 7.63
CA ILE A 64 2.73 14.72 8.36
C ILE A 64 2.30 16.18 8.51
N LYS A 65 1.05 16.44 8.14
CA LYS A 65 0.40 17.75 8.24
C LYS A 65 -0.99 17.64 8.83
N VAL A 66 -1.26 18.39 9.88
CA VAL A 66 -2.57 18.42 10.56
C VAL A 66 -3.28 19.72 10.26
N ILE A 67 -4.47 19.65 9.66
CA ILE A 67 -5.37 20.79 9.43
C ILE A 67 -6.35 20.85 10.60
N ASN A 68 -6.30 21.94 11.36
CA ASN A 68 -7.17 22.20 12.50
C ASN A 68 -8.43 22.94 12.02
N LYS A 69 -9.59 22.29 12.09
CA LYS A 69 -10.86 22.90 11.70
C LYS A 69 -11.45 23.70 12.86
N ALA A 70 -12.26 24.70 12.53
CA ALA A 70 -12.86 25.60 13.52
C ALA A 70 -13.91 24.91 14.42
N ASP A 71 -14.42 23.75 13.99
CA ASP A 71 -15.35 22.92 14.77
C ASP A 71 -14.65 22.04 15.83
N GLY A 72 -13.32 22.12 15.92
CA GLY A 72 -12.50 21.32 16.83
C GLY A 72 -12.14 19.94 16.30
N THR A 73 -12.48 19.62 15.05
CA THR A 73 -12.01 18.39 14.38
C THR A 73 -10.68 18.62 13.67
N HIS A 74 -9.93 17.53 13.49
CA HIS A 74 -8.62 17.58 12.87
C HIS A 74 -8.57 16.69 11.63
N THR A 75 -7.78 17.09 10.63
CA THR A 75 -7.53 16.28 9.44
C THR A 75 -6.03 16.09 9.27
N TYR A 76 -5.58 14.85 9.35
CA TYR A 76 -4.19 14.45 9.24
C TYR A 76 -3.94 14.05 7.79
N LEU A 77 -2.95 14.66 7.17
CA LEU A 77 -2.42 14.28 5.87
C LEU A 77 -1.06 13.64 6.14
N LEU A 78 -0.91 12.37 5.80
CA LEU A 78 0.31 11.60 6.00
C LEU A 78 0.85 11.15 4.63
N GLU A 79 2.16 11.23 4.46
CA GLU A 79 2.89 10.52 3.42
C GLU A 79 3.60 9.34 4.11
N LEU A 80 3.24 8.12 3.74
CA LEU A 80 3.64 6.88 4.41
C LEU A 80 4.35 5.97 3.42
N GLU A 81 5.52 5.48 3.82
CA GLU A 81 6.23 4.42 3.12
C GLU A 81 5.91 3.07 3.76
N PHE A 82 5.39 2.15 2.95
CA PHE A 82 5.09 0.78 3.35
C PHE A 82 5.95 -0.24 2.63
N LEU A 83 6.25 -1.35 3.30
CA LEU A 83 6.97 -2.49 2.73
C LEU A 83 6.11 -3.74 2.65
N GLU A 84 6.20 -4.44 1.51
CA GLU A 84 5.59 -5.75 1.31
C GLU A 84 6.19 -6.79 2.27
N THR A 85 5.32 -7.53 2.95
CA THR A 85 5.71 -8.67 3.78
C THR A 85 5.64 -9.99 3.02
N LYS A 86 6.07 -11.08 3.65
CA LYS A 86 5.90 -12.44 3.11
C LYS A 86 4.53 -13.06 3.41
N CYS A 87 3.67 -12.39 4.18
CA CYS A 87 2.34 -12.90 4.47
C CYS A 87 1.37 -12.51 3.36
N HIS A 88 0.77 -13.51 2.71
CA HIS A 88 -0.38 -13.27 1.85
C HIS A 88 -1.55 -12.64 2.63
N VAL A 89 -2.43 -11.89 1.96
CA VAL A 89 -3.60 -11.25 2.60
C VAL A 89 -4.50 -12.26 3.35
N TYR A 90 -4.62 -13.48 2.83
CA TYR A 90 -5.39 -14.57 3.45
C TYR A 90 -4.65 -15.31 4.58
N ASN A 91 -3.37 -15.04 4.81
CA ASN A 91 -2.63 -15.65 5.93
C ASN A 91 -3.17 -15.05 7.25
N PRO A 92 -3.57 -15.86 8.25
CA PRO A 92 -4.13 -15.35 9.50
C PRO A 92 -3.08 -14.66 10.40
N LYS A 93 -1.77 -14.81 10.12
CA LYS A 93 -0.72 -14.17 10.90
C LYS A 93 -0.91 -12.65 10.90
N PRO A 94 -0.94 -11.99 12.08
CA PRO A 94 -1.02 -10.53 12.16
C PRO A 94 0.25 -9.90 11.60
N VAL A 95 0.13 -8.68 11.06
CA VAL A 95 1.23 -7.96 10.36
C VAL A 95 2.55 -7.93 11.14
N PRO A 96 2.59 -7.70 12.46
CA PRO A 96 3.86 -7.69 13.20
C PRO A 96 4.61 -9.03 13.24
N LEU A 97 3.93 -10.14 12.93
CA LEU A 97 4.54 -11.48 12.82
C LEU A 97 4.90 -11.86 11.38
N CYS A 98 4.66 -10.96 10.43
CA CYS A 98 4.95 -11.14 9.03
C CYS A 98 6.32 -10.55 8.70
N ASN A 99 7.27 -11.42 8.32
CA ASN A 99 8.60 -10.98 7.94
C ASN A 99 8.54 -10.07 6.70
N VAL A 100 9.25 -8.94 6.75
CA VAL A 100 9.43 -8.05 5.61
C VAL A 100 10.19 -8.77 4.50
N ARG A 101 9.78 -8.57 3.24
CA ARG A 101 10.48 -9.16 2.10
C ARG A 101 11.82 -8.43 1.92
N PRO A 102 12.96 -9.14 1.89
CA PRO A 102 14.25 -8.49 1.66
C PRO A 102 14.34 -7.89 0.25
N LYS A 103 15.02 -6.75 0.12
CA LYS A 103 15.36 -6.08 -1.15
C LYS A 103 15.82 -7.05 -2.24
N VAL A 104 16.81 -7.89 -1.93
CA VAL A 104 17.35 -8.93 -2.85
C VAL A 104 16.33 -9.94 -3.39
N HIS A 105 15.16 -10.06 -2.74
CA HIS A 105 14.04 -10.90 -3.18
C HIS A 105 12.96 -10.08 -3.87
N THR A 106 13.35 -9.00 -4.58
CA THR A 106 12.47 -8.11 -5.34
C THR A 106 11.35 -7.53 -4.45
N ALA A 107 11.73 -6.98 -3.30
CA ALA A 107 10.82 -6.30 -2.39
C ALA A 107 10.02 -5.20 -3.09
N VAL A 108 8.81 -4.97 -2.61
CA VAL A 108 7.89 -3.98 -3.15
C VAL A 108 7.64 -2.95 -2.07
N GLU A 109 7.85 -1.71 -2.45
CA GLU A 109 7.67 -0.54 -1.60
C GLU A 109 6.40 0.16 -2.08
N ALA A 110 5.67 0.77 -1.16
CA ALA A 110 4.43 1.44 -1.46
C ALA A 110 4.40 2.81 -0.77
N ASP A 111 4.38 3.84 -1.59
CA ASP A 111 4.29 5.23 -1.16
C ASP A 111 2.82 5.63 -1.14
N CYS A 112 2.29 5.94 0.04
CA CYS A 112 0.88 6.18 0.27
C CYS A 112 0.63 7.57 0.85
N ASP A 113 -0.16 8.37 0.12
CA ASP A 113 -0.79 9.58 0.64
C ASP A 113 -2.08 9.18 1.36
N VAL A 114 -2.23 9.53 2.64
CA VAL A 114 -3.41 9.17 3.44
C VAL A 114 -3.97 10.40 4.16
N ALA A 115 -5.27 10.62 4.00
CA ALA A 115 -6.03 11.60 4.76
C ALA A 115 -6.89 10.92 5.83
N LEU A 116 -6.67 11.27 7.10
CA LEU A 116 -7.46 10.80 8.23
C LEU A 116 -8.25 11.96 8.84
N SER A 117 -9.49 11.71 9.25
CA SER A 117 -10.22 12.58 10.17
C SER A 117 -10.01 12.10 11.60
N GLU A 118 -9.76 13.03 12.51
CA GLU A 118 -9.75 12.77 13.95
C GLU A 118 -10.92 13.52 14.60
N ALA A 119 -11.69 12.79 15.38
CA ALA A 119 -12.78 13.32 16.19
C ALA A 119 -12.90 12.51 17.48
N GLY A 120 -12.75 13.17 18.63
CA GLY A 120 -12.97 12.55 19.94
C GLY A 120 -11.93 11.48 20.33
N GLY A 121 -10.70 11.61 19.86
CA GLY A 121 -9.59 10.69 20.09
C GLY A 121 -9.54 9.50 19.12
N GLN A 122 -10.37 9.48 18.09
CA GLN A 122 -10.47 8.36 17.15
C GLN A 122 -10.20 8.81 15.72
N PHE A 123 -9.31 8.08 15.04
CA PHE A 123 -8.99 8.28 13.63
C PHE A 123 -9.95 7.50 12.72
N SER A 124 -10.25 8.05 11.55
CA SER A 124 -10.97 7.37 10.47
C SER A 124 -10.38 7.76 9.13
N VAL A 125 -10.16 6.79 8.24
CA VAL A 125 -9.64 7.06 6.90
C VAL A 125 -10.70 7.77 6.06
N VAL A 126 -10.34 8.95 5.54
CA VAL A 126 -11.18 9.75 4.65
C VAL A 126 -10.84 9.47 3.18
N ALA A 127 -9.55 9.44 2.87
CA ALA A 127 -9.06 9.17 1.53
C ALA A 127 -7.64 8.60 1.60
N PHE A 128 -7.25 7.81 0.60
CA PHE A 128 -5.87 7.36 0.45
C PHE A 128 -5.53 7.15 -1.02
N LYS A 129 -4.25 7.23 -1.34
CA LYS A 129 -3.72 6.95 -2.68
C LYS A 129 -2.33 6.37 -2.53
N CYS A 130 -2.11 5.19 -3.10
CA CYS A 130 -0.84 4.51 -3.02
C CYS A 130 -0.23 4.25 -4.38
N LYS A 131 1.09 4.35 -4.46
CA LYS A 131 1.90 3.99 -5.61
C LYS A 131 2.87 2.90 -5.19
N THR A 132 2.87 1.77 -5.89
CA THR A 132 3.85 0.71 -5.66
C THR A 132 5.04 0.88 -6.57
N GLU A 133 6.23 0.78 -6.01
CA GLU A 133 7.47 0.72 -6.76
C GLU A 133 8.18 -0.61 -6.51
N LEU A 134 8.80 -1.12 -7.58
CA LEU A 134 9.77 -2.19 -7.45
C LEU A 134 11.12 -1.53 -7.26
N GLU A 135 11.80 -1.90 -6.19
CA GLU A 135 13.19 -1.50 -5.98
C GLU A 135 14.00 -1.83 -7.25
N SER A 136 14.64 -0.80 -7.80
CA SER A 136 15.40 -0.93 -9.04
C SER A 136 16.70 -1.69 -8.78
N PHE A 137 16.71 -2.99 -9.08
CA PHE A 137 17.95 -3.77 -9.07
C PHE A 137 18.68 -3.68 -10.40
N THR A 138 19.99 -3.43 -10.33
CA THR A 138 20.89 -3.59 -11.49
C THR A 138 20.81 -5.04 -11.97
N PRO A 139 20.50 -5.29 -13.25
CA PRO A 139 20.41 -6.64 -13.79
C PRO A 139 21.69 -7.43 -13.51
N CYS A 140 21.55 -8.56 -12.81
CA CYS A 140 22.66 -9.45 -12.52
C CYS A 140 22.32 -10.89 -12.94
N GLY A 141 23.31 -11.65 -13.41
CA GLY A 141 23.10 -12.97 -14.00
C GLY A 141 22.51 -14.03 -13.06
N GLY A 142 22.55 -13.80 -11.74
CA GLY A 142 21.98 -14.69 -10.72
C GLY A 142 20.86 -14.05 -9.89
N CYS A 143 20.37 -12.88 -10.27
CA CYS A 143 19.31 -12.18 -9.53
C CYS A 143 17.95 -12.86 -9.75
N ILE A 144 17.03 -12.67 -8.80
CA ILE A 144 15.65 -13.10 -8.94
C ILE A 144 14.89 -12.01 -9.69
N PHE A 145 14.14 -12.39 -10.72
CA PHE A 145 13.31 -11.49 -11.51
C PHE A 145 11.84 -11.84 -11.33
N LEU A 146 11.02 -10.83 -11.10
CA LEU A 146 9.58 -10.99 -11.10
C LEU A 146 9.09 -11.35 -12.50
N GLN A 147 8.24 -12.37 -12.57
CA GLN A 147 7.53 -12.74 -13.78
C GLN A 147 6.10 -12.17 -13.74
N PRO A 148 5.52 -11.85 -14.89
CA PRO A 148 4.09 -11.54 -14.97
C PRO A 148 3.23 -12.69 -14.43
N LEU A 149 2.08 -12.39 -13.81
CA LEU A 149 1.15 -13.42 -13.32
C LEU A 149 0.53 -14.29 -14.43
N ASN A 150 0.67 -13.91 -15.70
CA ASN A 150 0.27 -14.71 -16.85
C ASN A 150 1.44 -15.50 -17.47
N HIS A 151 2.58 -15.62 -16.78
CA HIS A 151 3.73 -16.37 -17.26
C HIS A 151 3.39 -17.85 -17.41
N THR A 152 3.49 -18.38 -18.63
CA THR A 152 3.03 -19.73 -19.00
C THR A 152 3.63 -20.82 -18.12
N GLU A 153 4.96 -20.87 -17.97
CA GLU A 153 5.63 -21.90 -17.18
C GLU A 153 5.33 -21.74 -15.68
N GLY A 154 5.11 -20.50 -15.21
CA GLY A 154 4.78 -20.23 -13.81
C GLY A 154 3.36 -20.70 -13.47
N ASN A 155 2.41 -20.46 -14.38
CA ASN A 155 1.04 -20.95 -14.23
C ASN A 155 0.96 -22.48 -14.34
N GLN A 156 1.78 -23.08 -15.20
CA GLN A 156 1.90 -24.53 -15.28
C GLN A 156 2.49 -25.10 -13.98
N LEU A 157 3.54 -24.47 -13.42
CA LEU A 157 4.10 -24.82 -12.12
C LEU A 157 3.05 -24.75 -11.00
N VAL A 158 2.24 -23.69 -10.93
CA VAL A 158 1.14 -23.56 -9.95
C VAL A 158 0.15 -24.72 -10.10
N LYS A 159 -0.28 -25.02 -11.33
CA LYS A 159 -1.23 -26.10 -11.60
C LYS A 159 -0.68 -27.47 -11.20
N ASP A 160 0.56 -27.78 -11.60
CA ASP A 160 1.17 -29.08 -11.35
C ASP A 160 1.52 -29.26 -9.87
N SER A 161 2.03 -28.21 -9.22
CA SER A 161 2.32 -28.24 -7.78
C SER A 161 1.06 -28.39 -6.92
N LEU A 162 -0.03 -27.69 -7.25
CA LEU A 162 -1.31 -27.85 -6.55
C LEU A 162 -1.88 -29.26 -6.75
N GLY A 163 -1.84 -29.77 -7.99
CA GLY A 163 -2.24 -31.14 -8.29
C GLY A 163 -1.41 -32.19 -7.54
N TYR A 164 -0.10 -31.94 -7.37
CA TYR A 164 0.77 -32.79 -6.54
C TYR A 164 0.38 -32.70 -5.06
N PHE A 165 0.17 -31.49 -4.53
CA PHE A 165 -0.20 -31.28 -3.13
C PHE A 165 -1.51 -32.00 -2.78
N ASN A 166 -2.57 -31.82 -3.58
CA ASN A 166 -3.87 -32.46 -3.38
C ASN A 166 -3.81 -33.99 -3.34
N LYS A 167 -2.86 -34.60 -4.05
CA LYS A 167 -2.68 -36.06 -4.06
C LYS A 167 -1.88 -36.59 -2.86
N ASN A 168 -1.07 -35.76 -2.23
CA ASN A 168 -0.06 -36.21 -1.27
C ASN A 168 -0.29 -35.68 0.16
N HIS A 169 -1.15 -34.68 0.37
CA HIS A 169 -1.46 -34.23 1.73
C HIS A 169 -2.36 -35.22 2.47
N THR A 170 -2.38 -35.13 3.79
CA THR A 170 -3.10 -36.07 4.67
C THR A 170 -4.55 -35.67 4.97
N LEU A 171 -4.96 -34.45 4.61
CA LEU A 171 -6.32 -33.96 4.81
C LEU A 171 -7.29 -34.65 3.83
N ASN A 172 -8.53 -34.93 4.25
CA ASN A 172 -9.56 -35.52 3.37
C ASN A 172 -10.40 -34.42 2.70
N THR A 173 -9.74 -33.50 2.01
CA THR A 173 -10.35 -32.34 1.37
C THR A 173 -9.52 -31.91 0.17
N VAL A 174 -10.15 -31.38 -0.87
CA VAL A 174 -9.45 -30.91 -2.06
C VAL A 174 -9.33 -29.39 -2.02
N PHE A 175 -8.15 -28.87 -2.33
CA PHE A 175 -7.92 -27.43 -2.47
C PHE A 175 -7.95 -26.99 -3.93
N THR A 176 -8.42 -25.77 -4.16
CA THR A 176 -8.31 -25.09 -5.44
C THR A 176 -7.51 -23.80 -5.32
N LEU A 177 -7.02 -23.30 -6.44
CA LEU A 177 -6.26 -22.06 -6.51
C LEU A 177 -7.18 -20.88 -6.13
N LEU A 178 -6.77 -20.10 -5.14
CA LEU A 178 -7.46 -18.87 -4.74
C LEU A 178 -6.82 -17.65 -5.40
N ASP A 179 -5.49 -17.53 -5.30
CA ASP A 179 -4.76 -16.38 -5.82
C ASP A 179 -3.31 -16.74 -6.15
N ILE A 180 -2.75 -16.18 -7.22
CA ILE A 180 -1.31 -16.28 -7.49
C ILE A 180 -0.68 -14.97 -7.02
N GLY A 181 -0.08 -14.99 -5.83
CA GLY A 181 0.52 -13.79 -5.25
C GLY A 181 1.80 -13.37 -5.97
N ARG A 182 2.63 -14.32 -6.40
CA ARG A 182 3.91 -14.00 -7.03
C ARG A 182 4.43 -15.10 -7.93
N LEU A 183 4.93 -14.71 -9.10
CA LEU A 183 5.79 -15.54 -9.94
C LEU A 183 7.17 -14.90 -10.08
N SER A 184 8.21 -15.71 -10.00
CA SER A 184 9.58 -15.24 -10.21
C SER A 184 10.44 -16.28 -10.91
N SER A 185 11.53 -15.83 -11.52
CA SER A 185 12.52 -16.69 -12.15
C SER A 185 13.92 -16.28 -11.74
N GLN A 186 14.82 -17.25 -11.71
CA GLN A 186 16.24 -17.05 -11.46
C GLN A 186 17.03 -17.95 -12.39
N LEU A 187 18.07 -17.44 -13.03
CA LEU A 187 18.98 -18.27 -13.81
C LEU A 187 19.96 -18.98 -12.86
N VAL A 188 19.94 -20.31 -12.90
CA VAL A 188 20.84 -21.17 -12.13
C VAL A 188 21.53 -22.17 -13.06
N GLY A 189 22.47 -22.96 -12.55
CA GLY A 189 23.11 -24.01 -13.35
C GLY A 189 22.07 -25.05 -13.79
N GLY A 190 21.92 -25.23 -15.11
CA GLY A 190 20.97 -26.19 -15.69
C GLY A 190 19.69 -25.59 -16.26
N GLY A 191 19.42 -24.29 -16.05
CA GLY A 191 18.28 -23.60 -16.66
C GLY A 191 17.63 -22.57 -15.74
N PRO A 192 16.42 -22.08 -16.11
CA PRO A 192 15.63 -21.22 -15.25
C PRO A 192 15.05 -22.02 -14.08
N LEU A 193 15.25 -21.52 -12.87
CA LEU A 193 14.50 -21.90 -11.68
C LEU A 193 13.28 -20.98 -11.57
N ILE A 194 12.08 -21.54 -11.76
CA ILE A 194 10.82 -20.82 -11.62
C ILE A 194 10.30 -21.02 -10.19
N ARG A 195 9.88 -19.95 -9.54
CA ARG A 195 9.22 -20.01 -8.23
C ARG A 195 7.82 -19.41 -8.31
N ALA A 196 6.88 -20.06 -7.64
CA ALA A 196 5.52 -19.58 -7.49
C ALA A 196 5.14 -19.52 -6.01
N GLU A 197 4.53 -18.42 -5.60
CA GLU A 197 3.91 -18.24 -4.29
C GLU A 197 2.41 -17.99 -4.54
N TYR A 198 1.54 -18.84 -4.00
CA TYR A 198 0.10 -18.81 -4.30
C TYR A 198 -0.75 -19.25 -3.11
N ALA A 199 -1.94 -18.66 -3.00
CA ALA A 199 -2.94 -19.00 -2.01
C ALA A 199 -3.90 -20.06 -2.54
N ILE A 200 -4.36 -20.94 -1.65
CA ILE A 200 -5.32 -21.99 -1.93
C ILE A 200 -6.51 -21.89 -0.97
N ILE A 201 -7.65 -22.42 -1.40
CA ILE A 201 -8.88 -22.47 -0.60
C ILE A 201 -9.50 -23.86 -0.70
N GLU A 202 -10.04 -24.31 0.43
CA GLU A 202 -10.77 -25.57 0.52
C GLU A 202 -12.02 -25.58 -0.36
N THR A 203 -12.35 -26.76 -0.90
CA THR A 203 -13.54 -26.98 -1.72
C THR A 203 -14.53 -27.92 -1.03
N ASN A 204 -15.71 -28.08 -1.60
CA ASN A 204 -16.72 -29.05 -1.16
C ASN A 204 -16.38 -30.51 -1.51
N CYS A 205 -15.24 -30.78 -2.16
CA CYS A 205 -14.82 -32.11 -2.56
C CYS A 205 -13.99 -32.81 -1.48
N THR A 206 -13.95 -34.14 -1.60
CA THR A 206 -13.04 -34.99 -0.85
C THR A 206 -12.01 -35.62 -1.79
N ASN A 207 -10.98 -36.26 -1.26
CA ASN A 207 -9.96 -36.91 -2.08
C ASN A 207 -10.48 -38.13 -2.88
N VAL A 208 -11.75 -38.51 -2.68
CA VAL A 208 -12.42 -39.63 -3.34
C VAL A 208 -13.41 -39.16 -4.41
N ASP A 209 -14.07 -38.01 -4.17
CA ASP A 209 -15.04 -37.39 -5.08
C ASP A 209 -14.49 -36.02 -5.50
N ASP A 210 -13.65 -35.98 -6.55
CA ASP A 210 -12.96 -34.78 -7.04
C ASP A 210 -13.57 -34.19 -8.32
N ASP A 211 -14.75 -34.67 -8.71
CA ASP A 211 -15.50 -34.16 -9.85
C ASP A 211 -16.31 -32.89 -9.49
N ASN A 212 -16.13 -31.81 -10.25
CA ASN A 212 -16.87 -30.53 -10.12
C ASN A 212 -16.73 -29.81 -8.76
N CYS A 213 -15.50 -29.70 -8.24
CA CYS A 213 -15.21 -29.00 -6.98
C CYS A 213 -15.46 -27.50 -7.04
N VAL A 214 -16.13 -26.98 -6.02
CA VAL A 214 -16.42 -25.54 -5.85
C VAL A 214 -15.77 -25.06 -4.55
N PRO A 215 -15.10 -23.88 -4.54
CA PRO A 215 -14.59 -23.27 -3.33
C PRO A 215 -15.69 -23.14 -2.25
N LEU A 216 -15.33 -23.45 -1.00
CA LEU A 216 -16.18 -23.15 0.16
C LEU A 216 -16.17 -21.65 0.47
N ASP A 217 -17.11 -21.23 1.32
CA ASP A 217 -17.15 -19.86 1.84
C ASP A 217 -15.90 -19.56 2.69
N HIS A 218 -15.31 -18.37 2.53
CA HIS A 218 -14.09 -17.96 3.26
C HIS A 218 -14.21 -18.05 4.79
N THR A 219 -15.41 -17.97 5.34
CA THR A 219 -15.63 -18.07 6.80
C THR A 219 -15.53 -19.48 7.35
N VAL A 220 -15.70 -20.50 6.50
CA VAL A 220 -15.72 -21.92 6.89
C VAL A 220 -14.65 -22.76 6.19
N ALA A 221 -14.04 -22.23 5.13
CA ALA A 221 -12.99 -22.90 4.37
C ALA A 221 -11.65 -22.82 5.10
N HIS A 222 -10.87 -23.90 5.05
CA HIS A 222 -9.43 -23.79 5.26
C HIS A 222 -8.81 -22.97 4.12
N HIS A 223 -7.85 -22.11 4.47
CA HIS A 223 -6.98 -21.44 3.51
C HIS A 223 -5.61 -22.07 3.54
N GLY A 224 -4.82 -21.90 2.50
CA GLY A 224 -3.42 -22.26 2.53
C GLY A 224 -2.57 -21.31 1.72
N PHE A 225 -1.26 -21.38 1.96
CA PHE A 225 -0.28 -20.66 1.18
C PHE A 225 0.87 -21.59 0.79
N CYS A 226 1.12 -21.68 -0.51
CA CYS A 226 2.05 -22.61 -1.12
C CYS A 226 3.26 -21.89 -1.69
N HIS A 227 4.42 -22.49 -1.52
CA HIS A 227 5.66 -22.15 -2.21
C HIS A 227 6.04 -23.32 -3.11
N ALA A 228 6.08 -23.07 -4.41
CA ALA A 228 6.50 -24.05 -5.40
C ALA A 228 7.77 -23.61 -6.10
N GLU A 229 8.65 -24.57 -6.37
CA GLU A 229 9.86 -24.39 -7.17
C GLU A 229 9.87 -25.43 -8.29
N GLY A 230 10.16 -24.98 -9.51
CA GLY A 230 10.29 -25.80 -10.70
C GLY A 230 11.65 -25.56 -11.36
N HIS A 231 12.39 -26.63 -11.62
CA HIS A 231 13.67 -26.59 -12.33
C HIS A 231 13.80 -27.80 -13.26
N GLY A 232 13.66 -27.57 -14.56
CA GLY A 232 13.61 -28.66 -15.53
C GLY A 232 12.39 -29.57 -15.29
N LEU A 233 12.64 -30.83 -14.92
CA LEU A 233 11.59 -31.79 -14.56
C LEU A 233 11.34 -31.89 -13.05
N ASP A 234 12.17 -31.23 -12.24
CA ASP A 234 12.07 -31.27 -10.79
C ASP A 234 11.00 -30.29 -10.31
N LEU A 235 10.09 -30.80 -9.48
CA LEU A 235 8.98 -30.07 -8.88
C LEU A 235 9.04 -30.22 -7.36
N LYS A 236 9.08 -29.09 -6.65
CA LYS A 236 8.95 -29.06 -5.19
C LYS A 236 7.80 -28.15 -4.82
N VAL A 237 6.98 -28.57 -3.85
CA VAL A 237 5.90 -27.76 -3.30
C VAL A 237 5.83 -27.96 -1.79
N ASP A 238 5.65 -26.86 -1.07
CA ASP A 238 5.38 -26.83 0.35
C ASP A 238 4.21 -25.87 0.61
N CYS A 239 3.17 -26.35 1.30
CA CYS A 239 1.96 -25.59 1.57
C CYS A 239 1.67 -25.56 3.06
N GLU A 240 1.52 -24.36 3.63
CA GLU A 240 1.03 -24.15 4.98
C GLU A 240 -0.49 -23.99 4.91
N VAL A 241 -1.25 -24.91 5.51
CA VAL A 241 -2.72 -24.84 5.61
C VAL A 241 -3.12 -24.24 6.95
N PHE A 242 -4.05 -23.30 6.91
CA PHE A 242 -4.59 -22.55 8.02
C PHE A 242 -6.03 -23.01 8.29
N PRO A 243 -6.46 -23.06 9.58
CA PRO A 243 -7.84 -23.31 9.91
C PRO A 243 -8.73 -22.16 9.40
N PRO A 244 -10.05 -22.39 9.27
CA PRO A 244 -11.01 -21.33 8.99
C PRO A 244 -10.90 -20.19 10.01
N TYR A 245 -11.22 -18.97 9.58
CA TYR A 245 -11.25 -17.83 10.48
C TYR A 245 -12.24 -18.09 11.63
N ASN A 246 -11.73 -18.33 12.84
CA ASN A 246 -12.57 -18.24 14.03
C ASN A 246 -13.10 -16.81 14.10
N ALA A 247 -14.42 -16.66 14.20
CA ALA A 247 -15.17 -15.40 14.13
C ALA A 247 -14.92 -14.42 15.30
N THR A 248 -13.67 -14.16 15.66
CA THR A 248 -13.25 -13.20 16.68
C THR A 248 -12.33 -12.10 16.16
N VAL A 249 -12.01 -12.09 14.86
CA VAL A 249 -11.34 -10.97 14.18
C VAL A 249 -12.41 -10.17 13.42
N PRO A 250 -12.46 -8.83 13.51
CA PRO A 250 -13.47 -8.03 12.84
C PRO A 250 -13.55 -8.36 11.36
N VAL A 251 -14.76 -8.69 10.93
CA VAL A 251 -15.14 -9.01 9.56
C VAL A 251 -14.61 -7.92 8.62
N LEU A 252 -13.76 -8.31 7.68
CA LEU A 252 -13.45 -7.53 6.48
C LEU A 252 -14.79 -7.20 5.79
N PRO A 253 -15.11 -5.94 5.49
CA PRO A 253 -16.31 -5.63 4.73
C PRO A 253 -16.26 -6.38 3.41
N ALA A 254 -17.34 -7.10 3.09
CA ALA A 254 -17.51 -7.85 1.86
C ALA A 254 -17.38 -6.90 0.66
N GLY A 255 -16.20 -6.90 0.04
CA GLY A 255 -15.97 -6.31 -1.26
C GLY A 255 -16.73 -7.10 -2.34
N PRO A 256 -17.18 -6.45 -3.42
CA PRO A 256 -17.99 -7.09 -4.44
C PRO A 256 -17.17 -8.14 -5.21
N GLY A 257 -17.61 -9.39 -5.14
CA GLY A 257 -17.38 -10.46 -6.13
C GLY A 257 -15.92 -10.86 -6.35
N SER A 258 -15.57 -12.08 -5.93
CA SER A 258 -14.33 -12.74 -6.32
C SER A 258 -14.29 -12.93 -7.84
N SER A 259 -13.70 -11.96 -8.55
CA SER A 259 -13.32 -12.12 -9.95
C SER A 259 -11.92 -12.71 -9.95
N ILE A 260 -11.77 -13.91 -10.54
CA ILE A 260 -10.44 -14.44 -10.87
C ILE A 260 -9.75 -13.38 -11.72
N SER A 261 -8.74 -12.77 -11.12
CA SER A 261 -8.14 -11.51 -11.53
C SER A 261 -7.09 -11.79 -12.62
N HIS A 262 -7.57 -12.25 -13.78
CA HIS A 262 -6.74 -12.44 -14.97
C HIS A 262 -6.36 -11.07 -15.55
N GLY A 263 -5.16 -10.58 -15.20
CA GLY A 263 -4.57 -9.42 -15.88
C GLY A 263 -3.74 -8.45 -15.04
N PHE A 264 -3.36 -8.79 -13.81
CA PHE A 264 -2.67 -7.83 -12.93
C PHE A 264 -1.15 -7.98 -12.94
N LYS A 265 -0.48 -6.83 -12.75
CA LYS A 265 0.89 -6.75 -12.26
C LYS A 265 0.90 -7.34 -10.84
N ASN A 266 2.01 -7.93 -10.40
CA ASN A 266 2.18 -8.56 -9.09
C ASN A 266 1.79 -7.68 -7.87
N HIS A 267 1.58 -6.36 -8.06
CA HIS A 267 1.48 -5.36 -6.98
C HIS A 267 0.39 -4.31 -7.23
N LYS A 268 -0.83 -4.70 -7.63
CA LYS A 268 -1.89 -3.71 -7.79
C LYS A 268 -2.49 -3.31 -6.43
N LEU A 269 -2.01 -2.21 -5.87
CA LEU A 269 -2.76 -1.49 -4.83
C LEU A 269 -4.03 -0.89 -5.44
N THR A 270 -5.16 -1.11 -4.78
CA THR A 270 -6.44 -0.50 -5.15
C THR A 270 -6.36 0.99 -4.85
N ALA A 271 -6.42 1.83 -5.88
CA ALA A 271 -6.65 3.26 -5.70
C ALA A 271 -8.13 3.47 -5.39
N LEU A 272 -8.52 3.56 -4.11
CA LEU A 272 -9.83 4.12 -3.78
C LEU A 272 -9.73 5.65 -3.81
N HIS A 273 -9.82 6.19 -5.02
CA HIS A 273 -10.04 7.62 -5.23
C HIS A 273 -11.45 7.94 -4.74
N ASP A 274 -11.61 8.67 -3.63
CA ASP A 274 -12.82 9.49 -3.46
C ASP A 274 -12.62 10.74 -4.33
N PRO A 275 -13.34 10.87 -5.46
CA PRO A 275 -13.20 12.03 -6.33
C PRO A 275 -13.54 13.36 -5.63
N ASN A 276 -14.32 13.34 -4.54
CA ASN A 276 -14.63 14.53 -3.74
C ASN A 276 -13.50 14.91 -2.76
N ALA A 277 -12.56 14.01 -2.48
CA ALA A 277 -11.42 14.24 -1.59
C ALA A 277 -10.10 14.53 -2.34
N THR A 278 -10.15 14.61 -3.68
CA THR A 278 -8.97 14.80 -4.56
C THR A 278 -8.11 16.02 -4.19
N GLY A 279 -8.67 17.03 -3.52
CA GLY A 279 -7.91 18.20 -3.05
C GLY A 279 -7.06 17.97 -1.79
N LEU A 280 -7.15 16.79 -1.15
CA LEU A 280 -6.42 16.45 0.08
C LEU A 280 -5.17 15.60 -0.15
N LEU A 281 -5.02 15.00 -1.34
CA LEU A 281 -3.93 14.08 -1.67
C LEU A 281 -3.00 14.68 -2.72
N SER A 282 -1.73 14.29 -2.69
CA SER A 282 -0.71 14.79 -3.60
C SER A 282 -0.97 14.35 -5.06
N ALA A 283 -0.65 15.24 -6.01
CA ALA A 283 -0.92 15.02 -7.43
C ALA A 283 0.08 14.05 -8.11
N GLU A 284 1.21 13.76 -7.46
CA GLU A 284 2.37 13.08 -8.08
C GLU A 284 2.20 11.56 -8.25
N SER A 285 1.18 10.97 -7.64
CA SER A 285 0.96 9.51 -7.61
C SER A 285 0.06 8.98 -8.77
N ASN A 286 -0.04 9.70 -9.90
CA ASN A 286 -0.82 9.23 -11.07
C ASN A 286 -0.01 8.27 -11.95
N SER A 287 -0.54 7.06 -12.17
CA SER A 287 -0.05 6.16 -13.22
C SER A 287 -0.85 6.38 -14.51
N ALA A 288 -0.46 7.38 -15.31
CA ALA A 288 -0.87 7.52 -16.71
C ALA A 288 0.20 8.31 -17.51
N GLU A 289 0.37 7.92 -18.78
CA GLU A 289 1.47 8.28 -19.68
C GLU A 289 1.46 9.73 -20.23
N LYS A 290 2.66 10.37 -20.22
CA LYS A 290 3.28 11.50 -20.97
C LYS A 290 2.48 12.74 -21.46
N ALA A 291 3.01 13.94 -21.15
CA ALA A 291 3.69 14.91 -22.06
C ALA A 291 4.00 16.27 -21.35
N PRO A 292 4.68 17.24 -21.99
CA PRO A 292 6.13 17.42 -22.17
C PRO A 292 6.78 18.40 -21.17
N ILE A 293 8.10 18.31 -21.05
CA ILE A 293 8.97 19.14 -20.20
C ILE A 293 9.00 20.60 -20.70
N VAL A 294 8.60 21.54 -19.83
CA VAL A 294 8.90 22.98 -19.99
C VAL A 294 9.96 23.36 -18.96
N LYS A 295 11.17 23.66 -19.43
CA LYS A 295 12.24 24.22 -18.60
C LYS A 295 11.93 25.67 -18.24
N ARG A 296 12.03 26.03 -16.96
CA ARG A 296 12.29 27.41 -16.53
C ARG A 296 13.48 27.44 -15.57
N THR A 297 14.38 28.35 -15.88
CA THR A 297 15.67 28.61 -15.22
C THR A 297 15.44 29.32 -13.88
N ALA A 298 16.17 28.89 -12.85
CA ALA A 298 16.24 29.58 -11.56
C ALA A 298 17.09 30.85 -11.66
N VAL A 299 16.61 31.92 -11.02
CA VAL A 299 17.38 33.14 -10.73
C VAL A 299 17.60 33.19 -9.22
N ASP A 300 18.86 33.44 -8.85
CA ASP A 300 19.40 33.63 -7.50
C ASP A 300 18.75 34.84 -6.79
N PRO A 301 18.64 34.87 -5.44
CA PRO A 301 19.54 35.79 -4.73
C PRO A 301 19.94 35.40 -3.28
N GLN A 302 21.18 35.75 -2.92
CA GLN A 302 21.65 36.06 -1.55
C GLN A 302 21.58 37.58 -1.27
N PRO A 303 21.90 38.11 -0.06
CA PRO A 303 21.57 37.70 1.31
C PRO A 303 21.12 38.91 2.21
N ASN A 304 20.59 38.61 3.41
CA ASN A 304 20.91 39.22 4.73
C ASN A 304 19.69 39.35 5.66
N GLY A 305 19.88 38.90 6.90
CA GLY A 305 18.92 39.09 7.99
C GLY A 305 19.25 38.23 9.20
N LEU A 306 20.28 38.62 9.94
CA LEU A 306 20.75 37.98 11.17
C LEU A 306 19.79 38.25 12.33
N LEU A 307 19.20 37.22 12.93
CA LEU A 307 18.79 37.24 14.34
C LEU A 307 19.16 35.88 14.96
N ALA A 308 20.16 35.94 15.84
CA ALA A 308 20.63 34.84 16.63
C ALA A 308 19.60 34.48 17.71
N ALA A 309 19.06 33.26 17.62
CA ALA A 309 18.58 32.50 18.76
C ALA A 309 19.46 31.24 18.83
N GLU A 310 19.92 30.90 20.03
CA GLU A 310 20.77 29.74 20.30
C GLU A 310 20.16 28.46 19.72
N PRO A 311 20.96 27.54 19.15
CA PRO A 311 20.42 26.36 18.48
C PRO A 311 19.93 25.37 19.54
N VAL A 312 18.65 25.42 19.86
CA VAL A 312 17.91 24.19 20.12
C VAL A 312 18.14 23.38 18.84
N ALA A 313 18.84 22.25 18.94
CA ALA A 313 18.98 21.33 17.82
C ALA A 313 17.56 21.01 17.33
N LEU A 314 17.14 21.66 16.24
CA LEU A 314 15.85 21.41 15.61
C LEU A 314 15.98 20.02 15.02
N LEU A 315 15.54 19.01 15.78
CA LEU A 315 15.36 17.68 15.24
C LEU A 315 14.52 17.84 13.96
N PRO A 316 14.95 17.23 12.84
CA PRO A 316 14.15 17.24 11.62
C PRO A 316 12.76 16.69 11.98
N ARG A 317 11.71 17.40 11.54
CA ARG A 317 10.33 17.00 11.86
C ARG A 317 9.95 15.71 11.15
N CYS A 318 10.41 15.61 9.91
CA CYS A 318 10.25 14.50 9.00
C CYS A 318 11.45 14.51 8.02
N PRO A 319 11.76 13.37 7.35
CA PRO A 319 11.13 12.07 7.54
C PRO A 319 11.44 11.48 8.93
N GLY A 320 10.57 10.60 9.40
CA GLY A 320 10.74 9.89 10.67
C GLY A 320 11.84 8.82 10.62
N LYS A 321 11.95 8.01 11.66
CA LYS A 321 12.85 6.86 11.70
C LYS A 321 12.47 5.83 10.64
N ILE A 322 13.47 5.13 10.11
CA ILE A 322 13.29 3.97 9.24
C ILE A 322 13.17 2.73 10.13
N HIS A 323 12.15 1.91 9.91
CA HIS A 323 11.89 0.70 10.69
C HIS A 323 12.63 -0.52 10.17
N HIS A 324 12.89 -0.61 8.86
CA HIS A 324 13.48 -1.80 8.24
C HIS A 324 14.77 -1.53 7.45
N PHE A 325 14.71 -0.79 6.34
CA PHE A 325 15.87 -0.52 5.47
C PHE A 325 15.56 0.54 4.41
#